data_AF-A0A960P9G4-F1
#
_entry.id   AF-A0A960P9G4-F1
#
_cell.length_a   1.000
_cell.length_b   1.000
_cell.length_c   1.000
_cell.angle_alpha   90.00
_cell.angle_beta   90.00
_cell.angle_gamma   90.00
#
_symmetry.space_group_name_H-M   'P 1'
#
loop_
_entity.id
_entity.type
_entity.pdbx_description
1 polymer ?
#
loop_
_entity_poly.entity_id
_entity_poly.type
_entity_poly.pdbx_seq_one_letter_code
_entity_poly.pdbx_strand_id
1 'polypeptide(L)'
;MRIAPKLALVVFATLLFAASAAFTAQAESSAAVADRTAHAAGSAEKVARSVASLTGAAYQPILGAALVGGWTYWVTREEERANLPFFSQPWFVILCAGLYFAICAKASLGVFPLLKKPLDALSLFGNYIGGAIVILPMLHQIALEVRGGGSTLALWFPLTATVYAAEGAPAQPEPTSWFVVALVVILAAAAAFAVWLFGNLVYAAILVNPIPFLDFLLLGASSAVLVTLLLTAWFFPFVGLALSLVLIAISIKLAGWSYRWSVLAAVFSWDICTLRKDLAWGRDGRLRAFSDQALDLPPRTMGHLTVGADDALGFTYRAFLVGPRRTLAIERQDLALGRTLTHPCLIRQTAPGADYRLIARLAPRYRKHADPLGRAMGVPMTDIGLRGAWRWCKAKLRELRSGPAQTGTAAA
;
A
#
# COMPACT_ATOMS: atom_id res chain seq x y z
N MET A 1 -1.37 -20.87 2.62
CA MET A 1 -2.43 -19.94 2.15
C MET A 1 -2.41 -19.87 0.62
N ARG A 2 -3.18 -20.74 -0.05
CA ARG A 2 -3.27 -20.84 -1.54
C ARG A 2 -4.70 -20.67 -2.06
N ILE A 3 -5.59 -20.05 -1.27
CA ILE A 3 -7.03 -19.96 -1.56
C ILE A 3 -7.40 -18.63 -2.26
N ALA A 4 -6.65 -17.54 -2.00
CA ALA A 4 -6.90 -16.22 -2.58
C ALA A 4 -6.87 -16.14 -4.13
N PRO A 5 -5.92 -16.78 -4.86
CA PRO A 5 -5.92 -16.68 -6.32
C PRO A 5 -7.07 -17.47 -6.97
N LYS A 6 -7.56 -18.51 -6.29
CA LYS A 6 -8.68 -19.33 -6.79
C LYS A 6 -10.01 -18.59 -6.65
N LEU A 7 -10.19 -17.83 -5.57
CA LEU A 7 -11.40 -17.02 -5.36
C LEU A 7 -11.50 -15.87 -6.38
N ALA A 8 -10.38 -15.19 -6.66
CA ALA A 8 -10.33 -14.11 -7.65
C ALA A 8 -10.56 -14.62 -9.09
N LEU A 9 -10.05 -15.81 -9.42
CA LEU A 9 -10.28 -16.44 -10.73
C LEU A 9 -11.75 -16.84 -10.91
N VAL A 10 -12.39 -17.36 -9.86
CA VAL A 10 -13.81 -17.74 -9.89
C VAL A 10 -14.69 -16.50 -10.06
N VAL A 11 -14.41 -15.40 -9.35
CA VAL A 11 -15.14 -14.13 -9.51
C VAL A 11 -14.93 -13.53 -10.91
N PHE A 12 -13.73 -13.63 -11.48
CA PHE A 12 -13.47 -13.15 -12.83
C PHE A 12 -14.13 -14.01 -13.92
N ALA A 13 -14.14 -15.33 -13.74
CA ALA A 13 -14.80 -16.27 -14.64
C ALA A 13 -16.33 -16.14 -14.61
N THR A 14 -16.93 -15.89 -13.43
CA THR A 14 -18.38 -15.64 -13.33
C THR A 14 -18.78 -14.31 -13.96
N LEU A 15 -17.93 -13.28 -13.90
CA LEU A 15 -18.17 -12.00 -14.59
C LEU A 15 -18.07 -12.14 -16.12
N LEU A 16 -17.12 -12.94 -16.63
CA LEU A 16 -16.99 -13.21 -18.07
C LEU A 16 -18.12 -14.08 -18.62
N PHE A 17 -18.60 -15.05 -17.84
CA PHE A 17 -19.72 -15.91 -18.25
C PHE A 17 -21.05 -15.13 -18.27
N ALA A 18 -21.24 -14.21 -17.32
CA ALA A 18 -22.40 -13.30 -17.29
C ALA A 18 -22.44 -12.34 -18.49
N ALA A 19 -21.27 -11.89 -18.97
CA ALA A 19 -21.19 -11.04 -20.18
C ALA A 19 -21.57 -11.81 -21.45
N SER A 20 -21.36 -13.12 -21.49
CA SER A 20 -21.72 -13.96 -22.65
C SER A 20 -23.21 -14.31 -22.70
N ALA A 21 -23.88 -14.43 -21.55
CA ALA A 21 -25.30 -14.76 -21.47
C ALA A 21 -26.22 -13.56 -21.80
N ALA A 22 -25.72 -12.33 -21.64
CA ALA A 22 -26.45 -11.11 -21.99
C ALA A 22 -26.60 -10.89 -23.50
N PHE A 23 -25.88 -11.64 -24.34
CA PHE A 23 -25.87 -11.45 -25.80
C PHE A 23 -26.94 -12.27 -26.54
N THR A 24 -27.67 -13.17 -25.87
CA THR A 24 -28.56 -14.16 -26.52
C THR A 24 -30.06 -13.97 -26.29
N ALA A 25 -30.51 -12.97 -25.52
CA ALA A 25 -31.93 -12.80 -25.18
C ALA A 25 -32.45 -11.41 -25.59
N GLN A 26 -32.55 -11.15 -26.89
CA GLN A 26 -33.11 -9.89 -27.40
C GLN A 26 -34.05 -10.13 -28.59
N ALA A 27 -35.27 -10.58 -28.31
CA ALA A 27 -36.40 -10.44 -29.22
C ALA A 27 -37.70 -10.45 -28.39
N GLU A 28 -38.18 -9.27 -27.96
CA GLU A 28 -39.60 -8.86 -27.97
C GLU A 28 -39.86 -7.54 -27.20
N SER A 29 -40.67 -6.66 -27.82
CA SER A 29 -41.26 -5.38 -27.34
C SER A 29 -40.36 -4.11 -27.23
N SER A 30 -40.17 -3.45 -28.37
CA SER A 30 -39.21 -2.34 -28.61
C SER A 30 -39.35 -1.06 -27.76
N ALA A 31 -40.50 -0.75 -27.15
CA ALA A 31 -40.68 0.53 -26.43
C ALA A 31 -40.44 0.39 -24.91
N ALA A 32 -41.04 -0.64 -24.29
CA ALA A 32 -40.82 -0.95 -22.87
C ALA A 32 -39.45 -1.59 -22.61
N VAL A 33 -38.83 -2.20 -23.63
CA VAL A 33 -37.43 -2.63 -23.60
C VAL A 33 -36.51 -1.42 -23.73
N ALA A 34 -36.79 -0.47 -24.62
CA ALA A 34 -35.97 0.75 -24.75
C ALA A 34 -35.88 1.53 -23.43
N ASP A 35 -37.02 1.75 -22.75
CA ASP A 35 -37.05 2.46 -21.47
C ASP A 35 -36.35 1.68 -20.34
N ARG A 36 -36.55 0.35 -20.26
CA ARG A 36 -35.82 -0.50 -19.30
C ARG A 36 -34.32 -0.57 -19.59
N THR A 37 -33.92 -0.61 -20.86
CA THR A 37 -32.50 -0.60 -21.25
C THR A 37 -31.84 0.75 -20.96
N ALA A 38 -32.56 1.87 -21.15
CA ALA A 38 -32.06 3.20 -20.81
C ALA A 38 -31.89 3.37 -19.28
N HIS A 39 -32.86 2.90 -18.49
CA HIS A 39 -32.76 2.91 -17.03
C HIS A 39 -31.65 1.98 -16.53
N ALA A 40 -31.50 0.78 -17.12
CA ALA A 40 -30.43 -0.15 -16.78
C ALA A 40 -29.05 0.41 -17.15
N ALA A 41 -28.92 1.06 -18.31
CA ALA A 41 -27.69 1.72 -18.75
C ALA A 41 -27.29 2.87 -17.81
N GLY A 42 -28.24 3.72 -17.41
CA GLY A 42 -27.99 4.79 -16.44
C GLY A 42 -27.60 4.28 -15.05
N SER A 43 -28.19 3.18 -14.60
CA SER A 43 -27.78 2.49 -13.36
C SER A 43 -26.38 1.88 -13.46
N ALA A 44 -26.04 1.24 -14.58
CA ALA A 44 -24.72 0.67 -14.82
C ALA A 44 -23.62 1.74 -14.85
N GLU A 45 -23.89 2.89 -15.45
CA GLU A 45 -22.97 4.01 -15.50
C GLU A 45 -22.65 4.55 -14.09
N LYS A 46 -23.68 4.69 -13.25
CA LYS A 46 -23.51 5.10 -11.84
C LYS A 46 -22.63 4.12 -11.08
N VAL A 47 -22.90 2.83 -11.21
CA VAL A 47 -22.10 1.76 -10.57
C VAL A 47 -20.64 1.80 -11.03
N ALA A 48 -20.43 1.90 -12.35
CA ALA A 48 -19.10 1.98 -12.93
C ALA A 48 -18.30 3.18 -12.37
N ARG A 49 -18.96 4.35 -12.29
CA ARG A 49 -18.39 5.57 -11.72
C ARG A 49 -18.13 5.45 -10.22
N SER A 50 -19.03 4.86 -9.45
CA SER A 50 -18.86 4.63 -8.00
C SER A 50 -17.69 3.70 -7.70
N VAL A 51 -17.56 2.58 -8.43
CA VAL A 51 -16.43 1.65 -8.29
C VAL A 51 -15.11 2.33 -8.61
N ALA A 52 -15.05 3.08 -9.72
CA ALA A 52 -13.82 3.75 -10.12
C ALA A 52 -13.42 4.89 -9.19
N SER A 53 -14.41 5.66 -8.70
CA SER A 53 -14.19 6.72 -7.71
C SER A 53 -13.70 6.15 -6.37
N LEU A 54 -14.33 5.07 -5.88
CA LEU A 54 -13.89 4.38 -4.67
C LEU A 54 -12.47 3.82 -4.85
N THR A 55 -12.16 3.24 -6.01
CA THR A 55 -10.84 2.67 -6.28
C THR A 55 -9.76 3.76 -6.28
N GLY A 56 -10.01 4.91 -6.93
CA GLY A 56 -9.10 6.05 -6.91
C GLY A 56 -8.90 6.63 -5.52
N ALA A 57 -9.99 6.81 -4.77
CA ALA A 57 -9.95 7.27 -3.38
C ALA A 57 -9.26 6.26 -2.44
N ALA A 58 -9.42 4.96 -2.66
CA ALA A 58 -8.70 3.96 -1.89
C ALA A 58 -7.20 3.99 -2.20
N TYR A 59 -6.81 4.20 -3.46
CA TYR A 59 -5.42 4.21 -3.91
C TYR A 59 -4.61 5.37 -3.31
N GLN A 60 -5.13 6.60 -3.37
CA GLN A 60 -4.55 7.74 -2.65
C GLN A 60 -5.68 8.55 -1.98
N PRO A 61 -6.02 8.23 -0.72
CA PRO A 61 -7.13 8.85 0.00
C PRO A 61 -7.16 10.38 0.00
N ILE A 62 -6.02 11.03 0.20
CA ILE A 62 -5.97 12.50 0.27
C ILE A 62 -6.27 13.13 -1.11
N LEU A 63 -5.59 12.66 -2.16
CA LEU A 63 -5.79 13.20 -3.52
C LEU A 63 -7.15 12.80 -4.08
N GLY A 64 -7.54 11.54 -3.90
CA GLY A 64 -8.81 11.02 -4.36
C GLY A 64 -9.99 11.72 -3.70
N ALA A 65 -9.94 12.00 -2.40
CA ALA A 65 -10.98 12.80 -1.73
C ALA A 65 -11.07 14.22 -2.27
N ALA A 66 -9.93 14.89 -2.49
CA ALA A 66 -9.92 16.23 -3.06
C ALA A 66 -10.54 16.27 -4.46
N LEU A 67 -10.18 15.33 -5.33
CA LEU A 67 -10.68 15.29 -6.71
C LEU A 67 -12.12 14.80 -6.81
N VAL A 68 -12.46 13.69 -6.14
CA VAL A 68 -13.84 13.15 -6.14
C VAL A 68 -14.79 14.12 -5.45
N GLY A 69 -14.44 14.60 -4.25
CA GLY A 69 -15.27 15.55 -3.50
C GLY A 69 -15.42 16.90 -4.21
N GLY A 70 -14.32 17.43 -4.77
CA GLY A 70 -14.34 18.67 -5.54
C GLY A 70 -15.20 18.57 -6.80
N TRP A 71 -15.10 17.47 -7.54
CA TRP A 71 -15.95 17.22 -8.70
C TRP A 71 -17.41 17.07 -8.33
N THR A 72 -17.73 16.28 -7.30
CA THR A 72 -19.10 16.09 -6.82
C THR A 72 -19.71 17.43 -6.40
N TYR A 73 -18.98 18.28 -5.67
CA TYR A 73 -19.46 19.60 -5.31
C TYR A 73 -19.74 20.49 -6.52
N TRP A 74 -18.82 20.49 -7.50
CA TRP A 74 -18.91 21.34 -8.69
C TRP A 74 -20.10 20.98 -9.58
N VAL A 75 -20.34 19.68 -9.83
CA VAL A 75 -21.41 19.20 -10.70
C VAL A 75 -22.79 19.21 -10.02
N THR A 76 -22.83 19.18 -8.69
CA THR A 76 -24.10 19.23 -7.93
C THR A 76 -24.73 20.62 -8.02
N ARG A 77 -26.06 20.65 -8.21
CA ARG A 77 -26.87 21.88 -8.24
C ARG A 77 -26.76 22.62 -6.91
N GLU A 78 -26.80 23.96 -6.96
CA GLU A 78 -26.52 24.78 -5.78
C GLU A 78 -27.44 24.49 -4.59
N GLU A 79 -28.71 24.21 -4.87
CA GLU A 79 -29.74 23.87 -3.88
C GLU A 79 -29.47 22.56 -3.14
N GLU A 80 -28.78 21.60 -3.79
CA GLU A 80 -28.50 20.27 -3.25
C GLU A 80 -27.14 20.21 -2.54
N ARG A 81 -26.26 21.21 -2.71
CA ARG A 81 -24.90 21.23 -2.16
C ARG A 81 -24.86 21.15 -0.63
N ALA A 82 -25.88 21.67 0.05
CA ALA A 82 -25.99 21.60 1.51
C ALA A 82 -26.17 20.17 2.03
N ASN A 83 -26.74 19.28 1.22
CA ASN A 83 -27.00 17.88 1.58
C ASN A 83 -25.86 16.93 1.17
N LEU A 84 -24.78 17.47 0.59
CA LEU A 84 -23.63 16.66 0.19
C LEU A 84 -22.91 16.08 1.41
N PRO A 85 -22.36 14.86 1.30
CA PRO A 85 -21.52 14.27 2.34
C PRO A 85 -20.36 15.20 2.71
N PHE A 86 -19.90 15.11 3.97
CA PHE A 86 -18.83 15.98 4.48
C PHE A 86 -17.56 15.97 3.61
N PHE A 87 -17.22 14.84 2.99
CA PHE A 87 -16.00 14.73 2.18
C PHE A 87 -16.11 15.45 0.82
N SER A 88 -17.32 15.84 0.42
CA SER A 88 -17.57 16.68 -0.76
C SER A 88 -17.77 18.15 -0.38
N GLN A 89 -17.67 18.51 0.90
CA GLN A 89 -17.80 19.91 1.33
C GLN A 89 -16.51 20.69 1.03
N PRO A 90 -16.60 21.97 0.62
CA PRO A 90 -15.42 22.74 0.19
C PRO A 90 -14.31 22.80 1.23
N TRP A 91 -14.65 22.92 2.51
CA TRP A 91 -13.66 22.97 3.59
C TRP A 91 -12.82 21.69 3.66
N PHE A 92 -13.42 20.52 3.43
CA PHE A 92 -12.72 19.24 3.47
C PHE A 92 -11.90 19.03 2.20
N VAL A 93 -12.47 19.39 1.04
CA VAL A 93 -11.77 19.35 -0.25
C VAL A 93 -10.52 20.24 -0.21
N ILE A 94 -10.64 21.48 0.29
CA ILE A 94 -9.52 22.42 0.46
C ILE A 94 -8.48 21.86 1.42
N LEU A 95 -8.91 21.26 2.54
CA LEU A 95 -8.00 20.61 3.49
C LEU A 95 -7.20 19.48 2.81
N CYS A 96 -7.87 18.58 2.10
CA CYS A 96 -7.22 17.48 1.39
C CYS A 96 -6.28 17.98 0.28
N ALA A 97 -6.73 18.95 -0.52
CA ALA A 97 -5.91 19.56 -1.57
C ALA A 97 -4.67 20.25 -0.99
N GLY A 98 -4.82 20.99 0.12
CA GLY A 98 -3.72 21.66 0.82
C GLY A 98 -2.72 20.66 1.41
N LEU A 99 -3.18 19.58 2.05
CA LEU A 99 -2.32 18.51 2.55
C LEU A 99 -1.56 17.82 1.40
N TYR A 100 -2.24 17.53 0.30
CA TYR A 100 -1.61 16.92 -0.87
C TYR A 100 -0.58 17.86 -1.53
N PHE A 101 -0.89 19.14 -1.64
CA PHE A 101 0.04 20.16 -2.12
C PHE A 101 1.29 20.24 -1.22
N ALA A 102 1.12 20.21 0.11
CA ALA A 102 2.24 20.17 1.04
C ALA A 102 3.11 18.91 0.85
N ILE A 103 2.49 17.74 0.59
CA ILE A 103 3.20 16.49 0.26
C ILE A 103 4.00 16.62 -1.05
N CYS A 104 3.46 17.30 -2.06
CA CYS A 104 4.18 17.55 -3.31
C CYS A 104 5.32 18.56 -3.13
N ALA A 105 5.05 19.66 -2.41
CA ALA A 105 6.04 20.70 -2.15
C ALA A 105 7.27 20.14 -1.43
N LYS A 106 7.10 19.29 -0.41
CA LYS A 106 8.25 18.62 0.25
C LYS A 106 9.04 17.69 -0.68
N ALA A 107 8.41 17.15 -1.73
CA ALA A 107 9.07 16.26 -2.69
C ALA A 107 9.96 17.06 -3.64
N SER A 108 9.53 18.26 -4.02
CA SER A 108 10.28 19.21 -4.84
C SER A 108 11.36 19.96 -4.07
N LEU A 109 11.10 20.29 -2.80
CA LEU A 109 11.99 21.08 -1.94
C LEU A 109 13.08 20.20 -1.30
N GLY A 110 14.00 19.64 -2.07
CA GLY A 110 15.17 18.88 -1.59
C GLY A 110 16.12 19.61 -0.60
N VAL A 111 15.68 20.72 -0.02
CA VAL A 111 16.40 21.77 0.72
C VAL A 111 16.60 21.43 2.20
N PHE A 112 15.84 20.49 2.80
CA PHE A 112 16.00 20.14 4.23
C PHE A 112 16.29 18.64 4.46
N PRO A 113 17.55 18.18 4.28
CA PRO A 113 17.94 16.78 4.46
C PRO A 113 17.57 16.21 5.85
N LEU A 114 17.54 17.07 6.88
CA LEU A 114 17.23 16.70 8.25
C LEU A 114 15.72 16.53 8.51
N LEU A 115 14.87 17.34 7.85
CA LEU A 115 13.42 17.32 8.04
C LEU A 115 12.70 16.40 7.05
N LYS A 116 13.36 16.02 5.95
CA LYS A 116 12.78 15.17 4.91
C LYS A 116 12.15 13.89 5.47
N LYS A 117 12.89 13.13 6.28
CA LYS A 117 12.41 11.83 6.80
C LYS A 117 11.24 11.94 7.78
N PRO A 118 11.23 12.87 8.75
CA PRO A 118 10.03 13.18 9.53
C PRO A 118 8.82 13.58 8.66
N LEU A 119 9.02 14.41 7.64
CA LEU A 119 7.94 14.82 6.73
C LEU A 119 7.42 13.64 5.88
N ASP A 120 8.30 12.77 5.42
CA ASP A 120 7.93 11.52 4.73
C ASP A 120 7.10 10.59 5.64
N ALA A 121 7.52 10.46 6.90
CA ALA A 121 6.80 9.68 7.90
C ALA A 121 5.41 10.25 8.20
N LEU A 122 5.30 11.58 8.37
CA LEU A 122 4.03 12.27 8.59
C LEU A 122 3.09 12.13 7.39
N SER A 123 3.62 12.18 6.16
CA SER A 123 2.84 11.99 4.94
C SER A 123 2.21 10.59 4.88
N LEU A 124 2.97 9.55 5.27
CA LEU A 124 2.46 8.19 5.37
C LEU A 124 1.35 8.07 6.42
N PHE A 125 1.53 8.67 7.60
CA PHE A 125 0.48 8.69 8.63
C PHE A 125 -0.78 9.41 8.17
N GLY A 126 -0.62 10.56 7.51
CA GLY A 126 -1.72 11.28 6.89
C GLY A 126 -2.48 10.40 5.89
N ASN A 127 -1.77 9.60 5.09
CA ASN A 127 -2.40 8.68 4.14
C ASN A 127 -3.13 7.51 4.84
N TYR A 128 -2.61 7.02 5.97
CA TYR A 128 -3.30 6.01 6.77
C TYR A 128 -4.59 6.54 7.40
N ILE A 129 -4.54 7.72 8.02
CA ILE A 129 -5.69 8.38 8.63
C ILE A 129 -6.71 8.75 7.55
N GLY A 130 -6.24 9.32 6.44
CA GLY A 130 -7.07 9.68 5.29
C GLY A 130 -7.80 8.46 4.71
N GLY A 131 -7.14 7.29 4.65
CA GLY A 131 -7.78 6.04 4.22
C GLY A 131 -9.01 5.71 5.06
N ALA A 132 -8.90 5.77 6.39
CA ALA A 132 -10.05 5.51 7.27
C ALA A 132 -11.16 6.56 7.11
N ILE A 133 -10.80 7.84 7.04
CA ILE A 133 -11.76 8.96 6.97
C ILE A 133 -12.51 8.98 5.63
N VAL A 134 -11.86 8.60 4.52
CA VAL A 134 -12.43 8.73 3.16
C VAL A 134 -13.14 7.46 2.71
N ILE A 135 -12.54 6.28 2.95
CA ILE A 135 -13.08 5.02 2.45
C ILE A 135 -14.40 4.66 3.15
N LEU A 136 -14.50 4.88 4.47
CA LEU A 136 -15.70 4.49 5.23
C LEU A 136 -16.98 5.23 4.77
N PRO A 137 -16.99 6.56 4.59
CA PRO A 137 -18.15 7.27 4.04
C PRO A 137 -18.50 6.86 2.62
N MET A 138 -17.51 6.59 1.77
CA MET A 138 -17.77 6.14 0.39
C MET A 138 -18.40 4.74 0.37
N LEU A 139 -17.95 3.83 1.25
CA LEU A 139 -18.60 2.53 1.43
C LEU A 139 -20.04 2.67 1.94
N HIS A 140 -20.29 3.63 2.83
CA HIS A 140 -21.63 3.95 3.29
C HIS A 140 -22.53 4.43 2.13
N GLN A 141 -22.02 5.29 1.25
CA GLN A 141 -22.76 5.72 0.07
C GLN A 141 -23.11 4.55 -0.86
N ILE A 142 -22.16 3.64 -1.11
CA ILE A 142 -22.45 2.42 -1.88
C ILE A 142 -23.55 1.60 -1.22
N ALA A 143 -23.54 1.48 0.11
CA ALA A 143 -24.61 0.79 0.84
C ALA A 143 -25.99 1.45 0.62
N LEU A 144 -26.05 2.78 0.56
CA LEU A 144 -27.27 3.54 0.26
C LEU A 144 -27.72 3.36 -1.20
N GLU A 145 -26.79 3.40 -2.17
CA GLU A 145 -27.07 3.16 -3.59
C GLU A 145 -27.63 1.75 -3.85
N VAL A 146 -27.11 0.76 -3.12
CA VAL A 146 -27.54 -0.64 -3.20
C VAL A 146 -28.90 -0.84 -2.50
N ARG A 147 -29.21 -0.07 -1.45
CA ARG A 147 -30.52 -0.12 -0.76
C ARG A 147 -31.62 0.63 -1.51
N GLY A 148 -31.30 1.77 -2.12
CA GLY A 148 -32.27 2.64 -2.78
C GLY A 148 -32.62 2.26 -4.21
N GLY A 149 -31.89 1.30 -4.82
CA GLY A 149 -32.10 0.86 -6.21
C GLY A 149 -32.32 -0.65 -6.32
N GLY A 150 -33.57 -1.08 -6.46
CA GLY A 150 -33.88 -2.49 -6.78
C GLY A 150 -33.26 -2.97 -8.11
N SER A 151 -32.96 -2.05 -9.05
CA SER A 151 -32.37 -2.36 -10.36
C SER A 151 -30.84 -2.31 -10.43
N THR A 152 -30.16 -1.65 -9.47
CA THR A 152 -28.68 -1.58 -9.46
C THR A 152 -28.06 -2.90 -9.02
N LEU A 153 -28.75 -3.67 -8.18
CA LEU A 153 -28.31 -4.97 -7.67
C LEU A 153 -28.16 -6.08 -8.72
N ALA A 154 -29.01 -6.07 -9.75
CA ALA A 154 -28.90 -6.99 -10.88
C ALA A 154 -27.57 -6.85 -11.64
N LEU A 155 -26.90 -5.69 -11.50
CA LEU A 155 -25.62 -5.39 -12.14
C LEU A 155 -24.42 -5.66 -11.23
N TRP A 156 -24.58 -5.64 -9.90
CA TRP A 156 -23.53 -6.06 -8.95
C TRP A 156 -23.47 -7.58 -8.78
N PHE A 157 -24.57 -8.28 -9.01
CA PHE A 157 -24.65 -9.75 -8.95
C PHE A 157 -25.35 -10.31 -10.20
N PRO A 158 -24.63 -11.01 -11.10
CA PRO A 158 -25.29 -11.66 -12.25
C PRO A 158 -26.23 -12.82 -11.85
N LEU A 159 -26.17 -13.28 -10.59
CA LEU A 159 -27.07 -14.29 -10.03
C LEU A 159 -28.46 -13.74 -9.69
N THR A 160 -28.63 -12.44 -9.44
CA THR A 160 -29.97 -11.87 -9.19
C THR A 160 -30.69 -11.61 -10.51
N ALA A 161 -29.99 -11.16 -11.55
CA ALA A 161 -30.58 -10.98 -12.89
C ALA A 161 -31.14 -12.29 -13.48
N THR A 162 -30.55 -13.45 -13.18
CA THR A 162 -31.03 -14.76 -13.63
C THR A 162 -32.26 -15.27 -12.86
N VAL A 163 -32.39 -14.89 -11.59
CA VAL A 163 -33.59 -15.21 -10.78
C VAL A 163 -34.76 -14.31 -11.19
N TYR A 164 -34.52 -13.01 -11.40
CA TYR A 164 -35.57 -12.06 -11.84
C TYR A 164 -35.97 -12.21 -13.32
N ALA A 165 -35.12 -12.77 -14.18
CA ALA A 165 -35.49 -13.08 -15.56
C ALA A 165 -36.39 -14.31 -15.69
N ALA A 166 -36.46 -15.18 -14.67
CA ALA A 166 -37.29 -16.39 -14.68
C ALA A 166 -38.75 -16.11 -14.24
N GLU A 167 -38.99 -15.02 -13.52
CA GLU A 167 -40.32 -14.64 -13.03
C GLU A 167 -40.78 -13.36 -13.73
N GLY A 168 -41.70 -13.49 -14.69
CA GLY A 168 -42.32 -12.38 -15.42
C GLY A 168 -43.25 -11.49 -14.58
N ALA A 169 -42.82 -11.11 -13.37
CA ALA A 169 -43.60 -10.32 -12.43
C ALA A 169 -43.33 -8.81 -12.58
N PRO A 170 -44.35 -7.95 -12.39
CA PRO A 170 -44.18 -6.51 -12.44
C PRO A 170 -43.26 -6.04 -11.31
N ALA A 171 -42.28 -5.22 -11.65
CA ALA A 171 -41.25 -4.70 -10.76
C ALA A 171 -41.83 -3.78 -9.68
N GLN A 172 -42.27 -4.36 -8.56
CA GLN A 172 -42.21 -3.65 -7.29
C GLN A 172 -40.77 -3.79 -6.74
N PRO A 173 -40.15 -2.71 -6.23
CA PRO A 173 -38.85 -2.80 -5.60
C PRO A 173 -39.00 -3.54 -4.27
N GLU A 174 -38.88 -4.86 -4.32
CA GLU A 174 -38.69 -5.66 -3.11
C GLU A 174 -37.50 -5.07 -2.32
N PRO A 175 -37.63 -4.86 -1.00
CA PRO A 175 -36.56 -4.32 -0.20
C PRO A 175 -35.33 -5.23 -0.32
N THR A 176 -34.23 -4.66 -0.83
CA THR A 176 -32.95 -5.36 -0.95
C THR A 176 -32.62 -6.05 0.37
N SER A 177 -32.45 -7.38 0.32
CA SER A 177 -32.03 -8.14 1.49
C SER A 177 -30.77 -7.52 2.10
N TRP A 178 -30.81 -7.23 3.40
CA TRP A 178 -29.69 -6.68 4.15
C TRP A 178 -28.42 -7.53 4.01
N PHE A 179 -28.58 -8.83 3.74
CA PHE A 179 -27.48 -9.75 3.47
C PHE A 179 -26.72 -9.38 2.20
N VAL A 180 -27.44 -9.02 1.12
CA VAL A 180 -26.83 -8.63 -0.16
C VAL A 180 -26.09 -7.30 0.01
N VAL A 181 -26.69 -6.33 0.69
CA VAL A 181 -26.02 -5.05 1.02
C VAL A 181 -24.74 -5.32 1.81
N ALA A 182 -24.81 -6.14 2.85
CA ALA A 182 -23.65 -6.49 3.67
C ALA A 182 -22.55 -7.15 2.84
N LEU A 183 -22.92 -8.10 1.96
CA LEU A 183 -21.96 -8.77 1.08
C LEU A 183 -21.28 -7.81 0.11
N VAL A 184 -22.01 -6.92 -0.57
CA VAL A 184 -21.42 -5.89 -1.46
C VAL A 184 -20.46 -5.01 -0.69
N VAL A 185 -20.88 -4.49 0.47
CA VAL A 185 -20.05 -3.59 1.29
C VAL A 185 -18.78 -4.30 1.76
N ILE A 186 -18.87 -5.57 2.17
CA ILE A 186 -17.69 -6.36 2.57
C ILE A 186 -16.73 -6.56 1.40
N LEU A 187 -17.24 -6.91 0.21
CA LEU A 187 -16.42 -7.08 -0.98
C LEU A 187 -15.77 -5.77 -1.43
N ALA A 188 -16.52 -4.67 -1.44
CA ALA A 188 -16.03 -3.34 -1.73
C ALA A 188 -14.97 -2.89 -0.72
N ALA A 189 -15.19 -3.14 0.57
CA ALA A 189 -14.23 -2.85 1.64
C ALA A 189 -12.94 -3.67 1.49
N ALA A 190 -13.05 -4.95 1.14
CA ALA A 190 -11.89 -5.81 0.92
C ALA A 190 -11.07 -5.36 -0.30
N ALA A 191 -11.74 -5.00 -1.41
CA ALA A 191 -11.10 -4.45 -2.59
C ALA A 191 -10.43 -3.10 -2.30
N ALA A 192 -11.14 -2.18 -1.65
CA ALA A 192 -10.62 -0.88 -1.24
C ALA A 192 -9.42 -1.03 -0.29
N PHE A 193 -9.48 -1.96 0.67
CA PHE A 193 -8.36 -2.23 1.57
C PHE A 193 -7.13 -2.76 0.83
N ALA A 194 -7.30 -3.67 -0.13
CA ALA A 194 -6.20 -4.17 -0.95
C ALA A 194 -5.56 -3.06 -1.79
N VAL A 195 -6.38 -2.21 -2.43
CA VAL A 195 -5.92 -1.06 -3.21
C VAL A 195 -5.23 -0.02 -2.33
N TRP A 196 -5.77 0.24 -1.14
CA TRP A 196 -5.16 1.14 -0.15
C TRP A 196 -3.80 0.62 0.34
N LEU A 197 -3.67 -0.68 0.62
CA LEU A 197 -2.36 -1.27 0.93
C LEU A 197 -1.38 -1.10 -0.23
N PHE A 198 -1.83 -1.30 -1.46
CA PHE A 198 -1.01 -1.11 -2.65
C PHE A 198 -0.59 0.36 -2.84
N GLY A 199 -1.49 1.32 -2.68
CA GLY A 199 -1.16 2.75 -2.74
C GLY A 199 -0.17 3.19 -1.66
N ASN A 200 -0.25 2.61 -0.46
CA ASN A 200 0.73 2.86 0.61
C ASN A 200 2.15 2.38 0.28
N LEU A 201 2.32 1.50 -0.71
CA LEU A 201 3.65 1.08 -1.17
C LEU A 201 4.46 2.26 -1.70
N VAL A 202 3.82 3.22 -2.37
CA VAL A 202 4.49 4.43 -2.91
C VAL A 202 5.05 5.27 -1.76
N TYR A 203 4.23 5.53 -0.74
CA TYR A 203 4.67 6.26 0.45
C TYR A 203 5.74 5.51 1.25
N ALA A 204 5.65 4.17 1.32
CA ALA A 204 6.67 3.33 1.93
C ALA A 204 7.99 3.39 1.15
N ALA A 205 7.95 3.42 -0.18
CA ALA A 205 9.12 3.56 -1.03
C ALA A 205 9.78 4.92 -0.85
N ILE A 206 8.99 6.01 -0.81
CA ILE A 206 9.46 7.37 -0.52
C ILE A 206 10.16 7.44 0.84
N LEU A 207 9.58 6.83 1.87
CA LEU A 207 10.17 6.81 3.21
C LEU A 207 11.56 6.15 3.22
N VAL A 208 11.76 5.07 2.47
CA VAL A 208 13.02 4.32 2.45
C VAL A 208 14.04 4.94 1.50
N ASN A 209 13.59 5.57 0.41
CA ASN A 209 14.45 6.11 -0.64
C ASN A 209 15.27 7.33 -0.15
N PRO A 210 16.60 7.36 -0.32
CA PRO A 210 17.42 8.51 0.07
C PRO A 210 17.42 9.66 -0.95
N ILE A 211 16.93 9.45 -2.18
CA ILE A 211 17.06 10.39 -3.30
C ILE A 211 15.76 11.18 -3.50
N PRO A 212 15.72 12.51 -3.20
CA PRO A 212 14.50 13.31 -3.30
C PRO A 212 13.86 13.33 -4.69
N PHE A 213 14.66 13.36 -5.75
CA PHE A 213 14.16 13.37 -7.13
C PHE A 213 13.32 12.13 -7.46
N LEU A 214 13.76 10.96 -7.00
CA LEU A 214 13.01 9.72 -7.20
C LEU A 214 11.70 9.71 -6.38
N ASP A 215 11.63 10.43 -5.26
CA ASP A 215 10.37 10.58 -4.51
C ASP A 215 9.35 11.41 -5.27
N PHE A 216 9.79 12.49 -5.93
CA PHE A 216 8.95 13.29 -6.80
C PHE A 216 8.42 12.46 -7.98
N LEU A 217 9.28 11.67 -8.64
CA LEU A 217 8.86 10.78 -9.73
C LEU A 217 7.88 9.70 -9.26
N LEU A 218 8.14 9.05 -8.12
CA LEU A 218 7.25 8.02 -7.57
C LEU A 218 5.89 8.60 -7.22
N LEU A 219 5.86 9.77 -6.55
CA LEU A 219 4.62 10.45 -6.22
C LEU A 219 3.87 10.92 -7.48
N GLY A 220 4.58 11.49 -8.45
CA GLY A 220 4.01 11.96 -9.72
C GLY A 220 3.40 10.82 -10.53
N ALA A 221 4.13 9.71 -10.70
CA ALA A 221 3.64 8.53 -11.42
C ALA A 221 2.40 7.91 -10.74
N SER A 222 2.43 7.79 -9.41
CA SER A 222 1.27 7.35 -8.62
C SER A 222 0.05 8.24 -8.85
N SER A 223 0.26 9.55 -8.84
CA SER A 223 -0.82 10.52 -8.97
C SER A 223 -1.36 10.58 -10.39
N ALA A 224 -0.51 10.34 -11.40
CA ALA A 224 -0.95 10.17 -12.78
C ALA A 224 -1.89 8.98 -12.93
N VAL A 225 -1.59 7.83 -12.30
CA VAL A 225 -2.49 6.66 -12.30
C VAL A 225 -3.86 7.02 -11.73
N LEU A 226 -3.90 7.72 -10.58
CA LEU A 226 -5.16 8.16 -9.99
C LEU A 226 -5.92 9.13 -10.89
N VAL A 227 -5.26 10.16 -11.42
CA VAL A 227 -5.90 11.17 -12.29
C VAL A 227 -6.45 10.50 -13.54
N THR A 228 -5.70 9.61 -14.19
CA THR A 228 -6.20 8.81 -15.32
C THR A 228 -7.44 8.01 -14.93
N LEU A 229 -7.43 7.36 -13.76
CA LEU A 229 -8.56 6.59 -13.29
C LEU A 229 -9.82 7.44 -13.08
N LEU A 230 -9.68 8.63 -12.48
CA LEU A 230 -10.80 9.53 -12.23
C LEU A 230 -11.31 10.20 -13.51
N LEU A 231 -10.42 10.66 -14.40
CA LEU A 231 -10.83 11.22 -15.68
C LEU A 231 -11.59 10.19 -16.52
N THR A 232 -11.09 8.96 -16.58
CA THR A 232 -11.82 7.88 -17.27
C THR A 232 -13.13 7.54 -16.56
N ALA A 233 -13.20 7.56 -15.22
CA ALA A 233 -14.46 7.38 -14.50
C ALA A 233 -15.53 8.45 -14.79
N TRP A 234 -15.10 9.70 -15.06
CA TRP A 234 -16.03 10.79 -15.35
C TRP A 234 -16.49 10.79 -16.81
N PHE A 235 -15.56 10.69 -17.75
CA PHE A 235 -15.86 10.81 -19.18
C PHE A 235 -16.23 9.47 -19.85
N PHE A 236 -15.66 8.35 -19.38
CA PHE A 236 -15.83 7.03 -19.98
C PHE A 236 -16.03 5.96 -18.88
N PRO A 237 -17.17 5.95 -18.17
CA PRO A 237 -17.34 5.21 -16.92
C PRO A 237 -16.97 3.72 -17.01
N PHE A 238 -17.26 3.06 -18.12
CA PHE A 238 -16.88 1.65 -18.36
C PHE A 238 -15.37 1.44 -18.55
N VAL A 239 -14.66 2.40 -19.15
CA VAL A 239 -13.19 2.38 -19.23
C VAL A 239 -12.60 2.57 -17.83
N GLY A 240 -13.15 3.53 -17.06
CA GLY A 240 -12.78 3.72 -15.65
C GLY A 240 -12.99 2.47 -14.81
N LEU A 241 -14.12 1.77 -14.99
CA LEU A 241 -14.41 0.49 -14.35
C LEU A 241 -13.39 -0.58 -14.76
N ALA A 242 -13.11 -0.74 -16.05
CA ALA A 242 -12.13 -1.73 -16.54
C ALA A 242 -10.74 -1.49 -15.94
N LEU A 243 -10.26 -0.25 -15.94
CA LEU A 243 -8.99 0.13 -15.32
C LEU A 243 -8.99 -0.11 -13.80
N SER A 244 -10.12 0.14 -13.13
CA SER A 244 -10.29 -0.12 -11.70
C SER A 244 -10.19 -1.60 -11.38
N LEU A 245 -10.83 -2.46 -12.18
CA LEU A 245 -10.76 -3.91 -12.02
C LEU A 245 -9.33 -4.45 -12.22
N VAL A 246 -8.60 -3.91 -13.20
CA VAL A 246 -7.18 -4.23 -13.40
C VAL A 246 -6.36 -3.83 -12.17
N LEU A 247 -6.54 -2.61 -11.66
CA LEU A 247 -5.83 -2.13 -10.48
C LEU A 247 -6.18 -2.94 -9.22
N ILE A 248 -7.45 -3.30 -9.03
CA ILE A 248 -7.90 -4.18 -7.93
C ILE A 248 -7.24 -5.55 -8.05
N ALA A 249 -7.22 -6.16 -9.24
CA ALA A 249 -6.62 -7.47 -9.47
C ALA A 249 -5.11 -7.47 -9.16
N ILE A 250 -4.38 -6.43 -9.60
CA ILE A 250 -2.97 -6.22 -9.27
C ILE A 250 -2.79 -6.07 -7.75
N SER A 251 -3.64 -5.24 -7.13
CA SER A 251 -3.58 -4.96 -5.69
C SER A 251 -3.81 -6.22 -4.85
N ILE A 252 -4.77 -7.07 -5.22
CA ILE A 252 -5.03 -8.35 -4.54
C ILE A 252 -3.83 -9.29 -4.66
N LYS A 253 -3.24 -9.42 -5.86
CA LYS A 253 -2.05 -10.27 -6.09
C LYS A 253 -0.85 -9.80 -5.25
N LEU A 254 -0.70 -8.49 -5.10
CA LEU A 254 0.41 -7.88 -4.37
C LEU A 254 0.11 -7.60 -2.89
N ALA A 255 -1.12 -7.82 -2.41
CA ALA A 255 -1.55 -7.44 -1.06
C ALA A 255 -0.65 -7.99 0.04
N GLY A 256 -0.21 -9.25 -0.06
CA GLY A 256 0.69 -9.85 0.93
C GLY A 256 2.09 -9.23 0.95
N TRP A 257 2.57 -8.74 -0.20
CA TRP A 257 3.83 -8.01 -0.30
C TRP A 257 3.67 -6.57 0.18
N SER A 258 2.63 -5.87 -0.27
CA SER A 258 2.30 -4.51 0.14
C SER A 258 2.09 -4.42 1.65
N TYR A 259 1.38 -5.39 2.26
CA TYR A 259 1.19 -5.46 3.71
C TYR A 259 2.52 -5.44 4.49
N ARG A 260 3.51 -6.24 4.08
CA ARG A 260 4.82 -6.27 4.75
C ARG A 260 5.55 -4.93 4.63
N TRP A 261 5.44 -4.28 3.48
CA TRP A 261 5.95 -2.92 3.30
C TRP A 261 5.23 -1.89 4.15
N SER A 262 3.89 -1.95 4.24
CA SER A 262 3.10 -1.07 5.08
C SER A 262 3.45 -1.22 6.56
N VAL A 263 3.62 -2.44 7.06
CA VAL A 263 4.04 -2.68 8.45
C VAL A 263 5.45 -2.15 8.71
N LEU A 264 6.40 -2.42 7.81
CA LEU A 264 7.76 -1.87 7.89
C LEU A 264 7.72 -0.34 7.94
N ALA A 265 7.01 0.27 7.00
CA ALA A 265 6.91 1.72 6.88
C ALA A 265 6.20 2.34 8.07
N ALA A 266 5.14 1.72 8.60
CA ALA A 266 4.44 2.19 9.80
C ALA A 266 5.37 2.19 11.02
N VAL A 267 6.14 1.12 11.23
CA VAL A 267 7.11 1.05 12.34
C VAL A 267 8.23 2.08 12.16
N PHE A 268 8.76 2.23 10.95
CA PHE A 268 9.82 3.20 10.66
C PHE A 268 9.32 4.63 10.86
N SER A 269 8.15 4.96 10.31
CA SER A 269 7.52 6.28 10.48
C SER A 269 7.26 6.56 11.95
N TRP A 270 6.70 5.61 12.70
CA TRP A 270 6.46 5.76 14.13
C TRP A 270 7.75 6.06 14.90
N ASP A 271 8.82 5.31 14.64
CA ASP A 271 10.10 5.50 15.31
C ASP A 271 10.75 6.84 14.99
N ILE A 272 10.61 7.31 13.74
CA ILE A 272 11.12 8.61 13.30
C ILE A 272 10.31 9.75 13.93
N CYS A 273 8.98 9.69 13.88
CA CYS A 273 8.10 10.74 14.40
C CYS A 273 8.17 10.87 15.92
N THR A 274 8.23 9.75 16.65
CA THR A 274 8.27 9.76 18.12
C THR A 274 9.66 9.99 18.69
N LEU A 275 10.69 10.05 17.84
CA LEU A 275 12.11 10.16 18.21
C LEU A 275 12.50 9.21 19.35
N ARG A 276 11.81 8.05 19.45
CA ARG A 276 11.95 7.13 20.59
C ARG A 276 13.40 6.71 20.71
N LYS A 277 14.00 7.05 21.85
CA LYS A 277 15.39 6.74 22.18
C LYS A 277 15.53 5.41 22.92
N ASP A 278 14.51 4.56 22.91
CA ASP A 278 14.41 3.50 23.91
C ASP A 278 15.66 2.61 23.93
N LEU A 279 16.28 2.62 25.10
CA LEU A 279 17.71 2.42 25.34
C LEU A 279 18.04 0.99 25.80
N ALA A 280 17.02 0.20 26.09
CA ALA A 280 17.21 -1.15 26.55
C ALA A 280 17.24 -2.08 25.35
N TRP A 281 18.40 -2.69 25.09
CA TRP A 281 18.39 -4.11 24.81
C TRP A 281 17.43 -4.71 25.83
N GLY A 282 16.25 -5.11 25.37
CA GLY A 282 15.03 -5.04 26.19
C GLY A 282 15.24 -5.72 27.53
N ARG A 283 14.50 -5.27 28.56
CA ARG A 283 14.32 -6.00 29.82
C ARG A 283 14.09 -7.53 29.62
N ASP A 284 13.68 -7.93 28.41
CA ASP A 284 13.37 -9.30 27.99
C ASP A 284 14.29 -9.87 26.87
N GLY A 285 15.39 -9.21 26.49
CA GLY A 285 16.35 -9.71 25.48
C GLY A 285 15.83 -9.77 24.03
N ARG A 286 14.79 -8.98 23.68
CA ARG A 286 14.15 -8.99 22.34
C ARG A 286 14.39 -7.69 21.58
N LEU A 287 14.82 -7.80 20.32
CA LEU A 287 15.04 -6.66 19.42
C LEU A 287 14.07 -6.71 18.25
N ARG A 288 13.31 -5.64 18.02
CA ARG A 288 12.38 -5.58 16.89
C ARG A 288 13.16 -5.56 15.57
N ALA A 289 12.86 -6.50 14.70
CA ALA A 289 13.57 -6.69 13.44
C ALA A 289 12.63 -7.13 12.32
N PHE A 290 13.10 -6.98 11.08
CA PHE A 290 12.40 -7.41 9.87
C PHE A 290 13.31 -8.36 9.11
N SER A 291 12.77 -9.48 8.63
CA SER A 291 13.54 -10.44 7.84
C SER A 291 14.04 -9.82 6.53
N ASP A 292 15.13 -10.38 6.00
CA ASP A 292 15.65 -10.05 4.67
C ASP A 292 16.14 -11.34 3.97
N GLN A 293 16.77 -11.21 2.79
CA GLN A 293 17.05 -12.30 1.84
C GLN A 293 17.76 -13.53 2.40
N ALA A 294 18.56 -13.39 3.46
CA ALA A 294 19.32 -14.50 4.02
C ALA A 294 18.50 -15.39 5.00
N LEU A 295 17.25 -15.04 5.27
CA LEU A 295 16.33 -15.90 6.04
C LEU A 295 15.37 -16.61 5.08
N ASP A 296 15.02 -17.86 5.39
CA ASP A 296 13.98 -18.62 4.69
C ASP A 296 12.57 -18.11 5.03
N LEU A 297 12.37 -16.80 4.87
CA LEU A 297 11.13 -16.08 5.07
C LEU A 297 10.96 -15.05 3.97
N PRO A 298 9.70 -14.73 3.61
CA PRO A 298 9.45 -13.57 2.77
C PRO A 298 10.10 -12.32 3.37
N PRO A 299 10.80 -11.50 2.55
CA PRO A 299 11.53 -10.34 3.05
C PRO A 299 10.57 -9.33 3.67
N ARG A 300 11.07 -8.59 4.66
CA ARG A 300 10.34 -7.60 5.47
C ARG A 300 9.25 -8.19 6.35
N THR A 301 9.33 -9.48 6.67
CA THR A 301 8.44 -10.07 7.67
C THR A 301 8.83 -9.54 9.04
N MET A 302 7.90 -8.89 9.73
CA MET A 302 8.14 -8.34 11.06
C MET A 302 8.30 -9.45 12.09
N GLY A 303 9.29 -9.31 12.96
CA GLY A 303 9.59 -10.23 14.03
C GLY A 303 10.45 -9.60 15.13
N HIS A 304 11.05 -10.46 15.93
CA HIS A 304 11.98 -10.10 16.98
C HIS A 304 13.21 -11.01 16.89
N LEU A 305 14.39 -10.40 16.95
CA LEU A 305 15.62 -11.10 17.25
C LEU A 305 15.67 -11.36 18.75
N THR A 306 15.98 -12.59 19.12
CA THR A 306 16.09 -13.04 20.51
C THR A 306 17.42 -13.76 20.68
N VAL A 307 18.10 -13.51 21.80
CA VAL A 307 19.25 -14.33 22.22
C VAL A 307 18.70 -15.37 23.19
N GLY A 308 18.84 -16.66 22.86
CA GLY A 308 18.42 -17.78 23.69
C GLY A 308 19.38 -18.03 24.86
N ALA A 309 18.99 -18.96 25.76
CA ALA A 309 19.79 -19.32 26.94
C ALA A 309 21.19 -19.87 26.59
N ASP A 310 21.30 -20.60 25.48
CA ASP A 310 22.57 -21.14 24.96
C ASP A 310 23.32 -20.14 24.08
N ASP A 311 23.05 -18.84 24.22
CA ASP A 311 23.56 -17.78 23.36
C ASP A 311 23.12 -17.93 21.88
N ALA A 312 22.19 -18.83 21.57
CA ALA A 312 21.68 -19.03 20.21
C ALA A 312 20.87 -17.81 19.72
N LEU A 313 21.20 -17.28 18.54
CA LEU A 313 20.44 -16.17 17.95
C LEU A 313 19.22 -16.74 17.23
N GLY A 314 18.03 -16.23 17.54
CA GLY A 314 16.77 -16.67 16.95
C GLY A 314 15.97 -15.51 16.36
N PHE A 315 15.28 -15.75 15.25
CA PHE A 315 14.28 -14.84 14.70
C PHE A 315 12.87 -15.37 14.97
N THR A 316 12.20 -14.76 15.93
CA THR A 316 10.81 -15.04 16.26
C THR A 316 9.87 -14.20 15.40
N TYR A 317 8.87 -14.80 14.76
CA TYR A 317 7.83 -14.08 14.02
C TYR A 317 6.42 -14.69 14.19
N ARG A 318 5.41 -13.95 13.74
CA ARG A 318 4.02 -14.41 13.57
C ARG A 318 3.58 -14.13 12.14
N ALA A 319 2.95 -15.10 11.48
CA ALA A 319 2.37 -14.87 10.15
C ALA A 319 1.27 -13.79 10.24
N PHE A 320 1.38 -12.73 9.43
CA PHE A 320 0.47 -11.57 9.46
C PHE A 320 0.24 -10.96 10.85
N LEU A 321 1.24 -11.06 11.74
CA LEU A 321 1.16 -10.61 13.15
C LEU A 321 0.15 -11.35 14.05
N VAL A 322 -0.81 -12.09 13.50
CA VAL A 322 -1.89 -12.77 14.27
C VAL A 322 -1.63 -14.27 14.46
N GLY A 323 -0.86 -14.90 13.57
CA GLY A 323 -0.62 -16.35 13.59
C GLY A 323 0.19 -16.88 14.79
N PRO A 324 0.38 -18.21 14.87
CA PRO A 324 1.20 -18.83 15.90
C PRO A 324 2.65 -18.31 15.84
N ARG A 325 3.29 -18.28 17.01
CA ARG A 325 4.69 -17.86 17.13
C ARG A 325 5.58 -18.93 16.52
N ARG A 326 6.46 -18.53 15.61
CA ARG A 326 7.47 -19.39 14.98
C ARG A 326 8.85 -18.79 15.23
N THR A 327 9.84 -19.63 15.49
CA THR A 327 11.23 -19.20 15.71
C THR A 327 12.12 -19.90 14.72
N LEU A 328 12.95 -19.13 14.02
CA LEU A 328 14.01 -19.66 13.17
C LEU A 328 15.34 -19.47 13.89
N ALA A 329 16.16 -20.51 13.95
CA ALA A 329 17.53 -20.39 14.43
C ALA A 329 18.38 -19.65 13.38
N ILE A 330 19.25 -18.76 13.83
CA ILE A 330 20.24 -18.07 13.02
C ILE A 330 21.61 -18.56 13.46
N GLU A 331 22.34 -19.18 12.55
CA GLU A 331 23.73 -19.56 12.79
C GLU A 331 24.60 -18.32 12.95
N ARG A 332 25.53 -18.37 13.91
CA ARG A 332 26.39 -17.24 14.28
C ARG A 332 27.63 -17.02 13.42
N GLN A 333 27.92 -17.95 12.51
CA GLN A 333 29.10 -17.85 11.65
C GLN A 333 28.98 -16.61 10.74
N ASP A 334 30.09 -15.87 10.65
CA ASP A 334 30.28 -14.69 9.80
C ASP A 334 29.24 -13.57 10.00
N LEU A 335 28.66 -13.46 11.19
CA LEU A 335 27.72 -12.39 11.49
C LEU A 335 28.43 -11.07 11.76
N ALA A 336 27.89 -9.98 11.22
CA ALA A 336 28.29 -8.63 11.56
C ALA A 336 27.06 -7.72 11.68
N LEU A 337 27.23 -6.61 12.40
CA LEU A 337 26.21 -5.57 12.47
C LEU A 337 26.56 -4.43 11.52
N GLY A 338 25.78 -4.34 10.45
CA GLY A 338 25.84 -3.33 9.42
C GLY A 338 25.26 -1.98 9.89
N ARG A 339 26.06 -0.92 9.85
CA ARG A 339 25.63 0.45 10.10
C ARG A 339 25.21 1.13 8.80
N THR A 340 23.91 1.39 8.63
CA THR A 340 23.40 2.22 7.52
C THR A 340 23.16 3.67 7.96
N LEU A 341 22.66 4.51 7.04
CA LEU A 341 22.29 5.89 7.34
C LEU A 341 21.06 6.00 8.25
N THR A 342 20.08 5.09 8.11
CA THR A 342 18.75 5.22 8.75
C THR A 342 18.50 4.18 9.84
N HIS A 343 19.06 2.98 9.71
CA HIS A 343 18.83 1.86 10.64
C HIS A 343 20.02 0.89 10.66
N PRO A 344 20.26 0.14 11.75
CA PRO A 344 21.24 -0.94 11.73
C PRO A 344 20.65 -2.20 11.06
N CYS A 345 21.51 -3.05 10.52
CA CYS A 345 21.12 -4.32 9.89
C CYS A 345 22.03 -5.44 10.36
N LEU A 346 21.47 -6.61 10.67
CA LEU A 346 22.24 -7.84 10.86
C LEU A 346 22.58 -8.42 9.47
N ILE A 347 23.86 -8.67 9.24
CA ILE A 347 24.39 -9.20 7.98
C ILE A 347 25.18 -10.48 8.23
N ARG A 348 25.23 -11.34 7.20
CA ARG A 348 26.23 -12.39 7.07
C ARG A 348 27.29 -11.92 6.08
N GLN A 349 28.54 -11.86 6.52
CA GLN A 349 29.67 -11.61 5.63
C GLN A 349 29.91 -12.88 4.81
N THR A 350 30.01 -12.73 3.49
CA THR A 350 30.36 -13.85 2.58
C THR A 350 31.81 -13.74 2.13
N ALA A 351 32.37 -12.53 2.16
CA ALA A 351 33.79 -12.26 2.03
C ALA A 351 34.19 -11.01 2.86
N PRO A 352 35.45 -10.91 3.31
CA PRO A 352 35.93 -9.76 4.06
C PRO A 352 35.73 -8.44 3.27
N GLY A 353 34.91 -7.53 3.81
CA GLY A 353 34.88 -6.12 3.39
C GLY A 353 34.10 -5.75 2.12
N ALA A 354 33.55 -6.71 1.35
CA ALA A 354 32.85 -6.39 0.09
C ALA A 354 31.47 -7.04 -0.03
N ASP A 355 31.36 -8.35 0.22
CA ASP A 355 30.13 -9.09 -0.02
C ASP A 355 29.42 -9.49 1.29
N TYR A 356 28.15 -9.14 1.37
CA TYR A 356 27.30 -9.45 2.51
C TYR A 356 25.87 -9.79 2.08
N ARG A 357 25.23 -10.67 2.85
CA ARG A 357 23.79 -10.93 2.74
C ARG A 357 23.05 -10.35 3.95
N LEU A 358 21.94 -9.65 3.70
CA LEU A 358 21.10 -9.11 4.76
C LEU A 358 20.28 -10.24 5.39
N ILE A 359 20.41 -10.41 6.70
CA ILE A 359 19.58 -11.34 7.49
C ILE A 359 18.37 -10.61 8.02
N ALA A 360 18.59 -9.48 8.69
CA ALA A 360 17.51 -8.73 9.30
C ALA A 360 17.79 -7.22 9.36
N ARG A 361 16.75 -6.43 9.20
CA ARG A 361 16.77 -4.98 9.39
C ARG A 361 16.23 -4.64 10.77
N LEU A 362 17.00 -3.91 11.55
CA LEU A 362 16.56 -3.42 12.85
C LEU A 362 15.75 -2.14 12.68
N ALA A 363 14.88 -1.85 13.63
CA ALA A 363 14.09 -0.63 13.61
C ALA A 363 14.96 0.65 13.80
N PRO A 364 14.57 1.82 13.25
CA PRO A 364 15.38 3.04 13.29
C PRO A 364 15.74 3.52 14.70
N ARG A 365 14.91 3.21 15.71
CA ARG A 365 15.19 3.50 17.13
C ARG A 365 16.55 3.00 17.62
N TYR A 366 17.07 1.91 17.02
CA TYR A 366 18.36 1.33 17.42
C TYR A 366 19.57 2.01 16.78
N ARG A 367 19.37 3.01 15.89
CA ARG A 367 20.45 3.67 15.15
C ARG A 367 21.56 4.24 16.04
N LYS A 368 21.20 4.84 17.18
CA LYS A 368 22.17 5.42 18.13
C LYS A 368 22.83 4.38 19.05
N HIS A 369 22.25 3.17 19.12
CA HIS A 369 22.69 2.09 19.99
C HIS A 369 23.34 0.94 19.22
N ALA A 370 23.74 1.17 17.96
CA ALA A 370 24.35 0.13 17.14
C ALA A 370 25.63 -0.44 17.78
N ASP A 371 26.51 0.39 18.36
CA ASP A 371 27.76 -0.10 18.97
C ASP A 371 27.54 -0.90 20.27
N PRO A 372 26.72 -0.43 21.23
CA PRO A 372 26.29 -1.27 22.34
C PRO A 372 25.67 -2.58 21.88
N LEU A 373 24.82 -2.55 20.83
CA LEU A 373 24.09 -3.70 20.31
C LEU A 373 24.99 -4.70 19.55
N GLY A 374 26.07 -4.25 18.92
CA GLY A 374 27.09 -5.13 18.36
C GLY A 374 27.88 -5.89 19.44
N ARG A 375 28.36 -5.16 20.46
CA ARG A 375 29.07 -5.75 21.63
C ARG A 375 28.21 -6.75 22.38
N ALA A 376 26.97 -6.36 22.61
CA ALA A 376 25.89 -7.16 23.14
C ALA A 376 25.72 -8.52 22.45
N MET A 377 25.59 -8.52 21.13
CA MET A 377 25.40 -9.74 20.35
C MET A 377 26.72 -10.47 20.05
N GLY A 378 27.86 -9.96 20.51
CA GLY A 378 29.18 -10.52 20.23
C GLY A 378 29.59 -10.44 18.76
N VAL A 379 29.05 -9.48 17.98
CA VAL A 379 29.30 -9.36 16.53
C VAL A 379 30.09 -8.10 16.19
N PRO A 380 31.04 -8.17 15.23
CA PRO A 380 31.78 -7.01 14.76
C PRO A 380 30.88 -6.00 14.04
N MET A 381 31.28 -4.73 14.11
CA MET A 381 30.62 -3.63 13.40
C MET A 381 31.18 -3.46 11.99
N THR A 382 30.31 -3.19 11.01
CA THR A 382 30.74 -2.88 9.63
C THR A 382 29.86 -1.78 9.04
N ASP A 383 30.42 -0.85 8.28
CA ASP A 383 29.62 0.15 7.55
C ASP A 383 29.11 -0.45 6.23
N ILE A 384 27.81 -0.32 5.95
CA ILE A 384 27.19 -0.87 4.74
C ILE A 384 26.29 0.15 4.02
N GLY A 385 25.86 -0.15 2.79
CA GLY A 385 25.04 0.72 1.95
C GLY A 385 25.77 2.00 1.50
N LEU A 386 25.09 3.15 1.44
CA LEU A 386 25.69 4.44 1.03
C LEU A 386 26.94 4.82 1.84
N ARG A 387 27.00 4.45 3.14
CA ARG A 387 28.18 4.69 3.98
C ARG A 387 29.35 3.80 3.55
N GLY A 388 29.08 2.52 3.27
CA GLY A 388 30.06 1.58 2.74
C GLY A 388 30.56 2.01 1.36
N ALA A 389 29.64 2.34 0.43
CA ALA A 389 29.97 2.81 -0.91
C ALA A 389 30.80 4.10 -0.90
N TRP A 390 30.48 5.05 -0.02
CA TRP A 390 31.27 6.29 0.15
C TRP A 390 32.67 6.02 0.72
N ARG A 391 32.78 5.10 1.70
CA ARG A 391 34.09 4.68 2.22
C ARG A 391 34.93 3.98 1.16
N TRP A 392 34.34 3.07 0.39
CA TRP A 392 34.98 2.39 -0.73
C TRP A 392 35.44 3.39 -1.79
N CYS A 393 34.58 4.34 -2.18
CA CYS A 393 34.91 5.39 -3.14
C CYS A 393 36.07 6.26 -2.64
N LYS A 394 36.05 6.69 -1.37
CA LYS A 394 37.17 7.41 -0.75
C LYS A 394 38.47 6.61 -0.73
N ALA A 395 38.39 5.30 -0.45
CA ALA A 395 39.56 4.42 -0.45
C ALA A 395 40.16 4.31 -1.86
N LYS A 396 39.33 4.08 -2.88
CA LYS A 396 39.75 4.08 -4.29
C LYS A 396 40.32 5.42 -4.75
N LEU A 397 39.71 6.53 -4.32
CA LEU A 397 40.21 7.86 -4.64
C LEU A 397 41.56 8.16 -3.96
N ARG A 398 41.79 7.60 -2.77
CA ARG A 398 43.10 7.67 -2.08
C ARG A 398 44.14 6.81 -2.80
N GLU A 399 43.81 5.58 -3.19
CA GLU A 399 44.70 4.70 -3.99
C GLU A 399 45.13 5.37 -5.29
N LEU A 400 44.20 6.01 -6.01
CA LEU A 400 44.49 6.75 -7.24
C LEU A 400 45.35 8.01 -6.99
N ARG A 401 45.22 8.65 -5.82
CA ARG A 401 46.03 9.83 -5.45
C ARG A 401 47.40 9.48 -4.91
N SER A 402 47.58 8.30 -4.31
CA SER A 402 48.87 7.87 -3.76
C SER A 402 49.86 7.36 -4.82
N GLY A 403 49.45 7.24 -6.09
CA GLY A 403 50.26 6.65 -7.15
C GLY A 403 50.59 5.17 -6.87
N PRO A 404 51.11 4.42 -7.85
CA PRO A 404 51.66 3.10 -7.58
C PRO A 404 52.82 3.26 -6.60
N ALA A 405 52.71 2.65 -5.41
CA ALA A 405 53.84 2.52 -4.51
C ALA A 405 54.98 1.86 -5.29
N GLN A 406 56.11 2.58 -5.45
CA GLN A 406 57.35 1.98 -5.91
C GLN A 406 57.67 0.83 -4.96
N THR A 407 57.39 -0.39 -5.42
CA THR A 407 57.95 -1.60 -4.84
C THR A 407 59.43 -1.51 -5.12
N GLY A 408 60.18 -1.04 -4.12
CA GLY A 408 61.62 -1.04 -4.14
C GLY A 408 62.12 -2.45 -4.34
N THR A 409 62.60 -2.75 -5.55
CA THR A 409 63.58 -3.80 -5.78
C THR A 409 64.88 -3.36 -5.11
N ALA A 410 65.14 -3.93 -3.93
CA ALA A 410 66.47 -3.99 -3.34
C ALA A 410 66.88 -5.46 -3.24
N ALA A 411 68.09 -5.74 -3.77
CA ALA A 411 68.86 -7.00 -3.79
C ALA A 411 68.32 -8.10 -4.74
N ALA A 412 69.09 -8.69 -5.63
CA ALA A 412 70.55 -8.89 -5.67
C ALA A 412 71.20 -8.51 -7.01
#